data_AF-A0A7S1QCI6-F1
#
_entry.id   AF-A0A7S1QCI6-F1
#
_cell.length_a   1.000
_cell.length_b   1.000
_cell.length_c   1.000
_cell.angle_alpha   90.00
_cell.angle_beta   90.00
_cell.angle_gamma   90.00
#
_symmetry.space_group_name_H-M   'P 1'
#
loop_
_entity.id
_entity.type
_entity.pdbx_description
1 polymer ?
#
loop_
_entity_poly.entity_id
_entity_poly.type
_entity_poly.pdbx_seq_one_letter_code
_entity_poly.pdbx_strand_id
1 'polypeptide(L)'
;FCTLLAMRCSLACRARFVPPWKRAGCHADELFDGILQSGNPLQRQRRDQQRARELEEEAEAALAMQSAAHQQTTVISQAVADEMRNAEIARERFLPFGAVAQANAHWGTLVTPATGCAETRLPVAPEWLSKKCGVALDVDGVLRSWAAGGPCAVHGAVHTLRWLNRHRVPFVLLTNVCGMVAEDFVAHINNALCPEGPAVATADHVVMSSDPMRYLAPTLTGATLVAGHPPSRAALAAQGFSNPILVSDVLDSFPELAPLRDAERRGTPTARLSHLPAFGSVVIATTLHCDALSEIQLVVDVLTSPGGRITGAVSSEQTVPLLIAADDMYFPSAPGIAPRLGPGCYREMLCSVFESVTGAPPVITAYGKPRRIAFVEARKRLLGQ
;
A
#
# COMPACT_ATOMS: atom_id res chain seq x y z
N PHE A 1 -65.31 -3.79 9.44
CA PHE A 1 -65.24 -4.97 10.32
C PHE A 1 -63.78 -5.23 10.66
N CYS A 2 -63.36 -4.82 11.85
CA CYS A 2 -62.05 -5.07 12.46
C CYS A 2 -62.29 -5.85 13.77
N THR A 3 -61.21 -6.43 14.32
CA THR A 3 -61.03 -7.18 15.60
C THR A 3 -61.54 -8.64 15.63
N LEU A 4 -60.86 -9.66 16.21
CA LEU A 4 -59.59 -9.82 16.96
C LEU A 4 -59.26 -11.34 17.14
N LEU A 5 -57.96 -11.71 17.15
CA LEU A 5 -57.19 -12.77 17.92
C LEU A 5 -57.88 -14.12 18.35
N ALA A 6 -57.26 -15.31 18.43
CA ALA A 6 -55.86 -15.80 18.42
C ALA A 6 -55.77 -17.36 18.35
N MET A 7 -54.61 -17.86 17.88
CA MET A 7 -53.89 -19.13 18.20
C MET A 7 -54.52 -20.53 17.93
N ARG A 8 -53.85 -21.34 17.08
CA ARG A 8 -52.81 -22.31 17.48
C ARG A 8 -52.15 -23.00 16.27
N CYS A 9 -50.86 -23.28 16.46
CA CYS A 9 -49.88 -23.82 15.54
C CYS A 9 -49.56 -25.28 15.94
N SER A 10 -49.38 -26.20 14.98
CA SER A 10 -48.66 -27.48 15.18
C SER A 10 -48.23 -28.04 13.81
N LEU A 11 -46.99 -27.81 13.39
CA LEU A 11 -45.85 -28.75 13.45
C LEU A 11 -45.91 -29.90 12.42
N ALA A 12 -45.35 -29.67 11.23
CA ALA A 12 -44.88 -30.71 10.32
C ALA A 12 -43.34 -30.83 10.44
N CYS A 13 -42.88 -31.88 11.13
CA CYS A 13 -41.46 -32.20 11.25
C CYS A 13 -40.87 -32.63 9.89
N ARG A 14 -39.93 -31.86 9.35
CA ARG A 14 -39.03 -32.31 8.27
C ARG A 14 -37.94 -33.19 8.89
N ALA A 15 -37.92 -34.47 8.58
CA ALA A 15 -36.80 -35.35 8.93
C ALA A 15 -35.56 -34.91 8.12
N ARG A 16 -34.52 -34.41 8.81
CA ARG A 16 -33.22 -34.10 8.19
C ARG A 16 -32.54 -35.41 7.76
N PHE A 17 -32.17 -35.49 6.48
CA PHE A 17 -31.29 -36.55 5.99
C PHE A 17 -29.94 -36.46 6.72
N VAL A 18 -29.56 -37.55 7.39
CA VAL A 18 -28.26 -37.69 8.04
C VAL A 18 -27.48 -38.75 7.26
N PRO A 19 -26.35 -38.38 6.62
CA PRO A 19 -25.54 -39.32 5.85
C PRO A 19 -25.07 -40.53 6.68
N PRO A 20 -24.89 -41.72 6.07
CA PRO A 20 -24.53 -42.95 6.78
C PRO A 20 -23.23 -42.85 7.60
N TRP A 21 -22.20 -42.17 7.09
CA TRP A 21 -20.92 -41.97 7.79
C TRP A 21 -21.09 -41.10 9.05
N LYS A 22 -21.99 -40.11 9.01
CA LYS A 22 -22.37 -39.34 10.22
C LYS A 22 -23.17 -40.15 11.24
N ARG A 23 -23.88 -41.21 10.84
CA ARG A 23 -24.53 -42.15 11.78
C ARG A 23 -23.55 -43.13 12.40
N ALA A 24 -22.53 -43.52 11.63
CA ALA A 24 -21.46 -44.42 12.06
C ALA A 24 -20.33 -43.73 12.83
N GLY A 25 -20.33 -42.39 12.91
CA GLY A 25 -19.32 -41.61 13.62
C GLY A 25 -17.97 -41.56 12.91
N CYS A 26 -17.93 -41.87 11.61
CA CYS A 26 -16.72 -41.92 10.80
C CYS A 26 -16.74 -40.88 9.67
N HIS A 27 -15.58 -40.62 9.08
CA HIS A 27 -15.49 -39.82 7.85
C HIS A 27 -16.03 -40.59 6.64
N ALA A 28 -16.52 -39.88 5.63
CA ALA A 28 -17.02 -40.50 4.40
C ALA A 28 -15.95 -41.39 3.76
N ASP A 29 -14.70 -40.95 3.81
CA ASP A 29 -13.55 -41.64 3.23
C ASP A 29 -13.30 -43.00 3.91
N GLU A 30 -13.48 -43.09 5.23
CA GLU A 30 -13.33 -44.32 6.01
C GLU A 30 -14.48 -45.33 5.73
N LEU A 31 -15.69 -44.84 5.47
CA LEU A 31 -16.83 -45.70 5.15
C LEU A 31 -16.71 -46.33 3.76
N PHE A 32 -16.09 -45.63 2.81
CA PHE A 32 -15.95 -46.09 1.42
C PHE A 32 -14.61 -46.77 1.12
N ASP A 33 -13.67 -46.77 2.07
CA ASP A 33 -12.41 -47.48 1.95
C ASP A 33 -12.64 -49.00 1.94
N GLY A 34 -12.61 -49.60 0.75
CA GLY A 34 -12.77 -51.03 0.52
C GLY A 34 -14.01 -51.45 -0.26
N ILE A 35 -15.02 -50.58 -0.43
CA ILE A 35 -16.23 -50.90 -1.22
C ILE A 35 -15.99 -50.72 -2.73
N LEU A 36 -15.03 -49.88 -3.12
CA LEU A 36 -14.75 -49.52 -4.53
C LEU A 36 -13.35 -49.94 -5.02
N GLN A 37 -12.64 -50.81 -4.32
CA GLN A 37 -11.27 -51.20 -4.67
C GLN A 37 -11.19 -52.62 -5.26
N SER A 38 -10.41 -52.78 -6.33
CA SER A 38 -10.22 -54.08 -7.01
C SER A 38 -9.56 -55.11 -6.09
N GLY A 39 -10.17 -56.30 -5.95
CA GLY A 39 -9.69 -57.42 -5.13
C GLY A 39 -8.45 -58.17 -5.69
N ASN A 40 -7.66 -57.54 -6.55
CA ASN A 40 -6.47 -58.17 -7.14
C ASN A 40 -5.25 -58.04 -6.20
N PRO A 41 -4.73 -59.15 -5.63
CA PRO A 41 -3.67 -59.11 -4.61
C PRO A 41 -2.33 -58.56 -5.13
N LEU A 42 -2.02 -58.71 -6.42
CA LEU A 42 -0.78 -58.17 -7.02
C LEU A 42 -0.85 -56.65 -7.21
N GLN A 43 -2.04 -56.10 -7.49
CA GLN A 43 -2.24 -54.65 -7.57
C GLN A 43 -2.23 -54.02 -6.17
N ARG A 44 -2.75 -54.73 -5.17
CA ARG A 44 -2.66 -54.33 -3.76
C ARG A 44 -1.20 -54.24 -3.31
N GLN A 45 -0.42 -55.29 -3.55
CA GLN A 45 0.99 -55.33 -3.16
C GLN A 45 1.84 -54.24 -3.84
N ARG A 46 1.59 -53.94 -5.13
CA ARG A 46 2.28 -52.84 -5.83
C ARG A 46 1.92 -51.47 -5.26
N ARG A 47 0.65 -51.25 -4.89
CA ARG A 47 0.20 -50.00 -4.25
C ARG A 47 0.73 -49.85 -2.84
N ASP A 48 0.79 -50.93 -2.07
CA ASP A 48 1.34 -50.92 -0.72
C ASP A 48 2.85 -50.62 -0.76
N GLN A 49 3.57 -51.16 -1.74
CA GLN A 49 4.98 -50.83 -1.98
C GLN A 49 5.18 -49.39 -2.47
N GLN A 50 4.26 -48.86 -3.27
CA GLN A 50 4.31 -47.49 -3.75
C GLN A 50 4.01 -46.49 -2.63
N ARG A 51 3.01 -46.77 -1.79
CA ARG A 51 2.72 -46.00 -0.56
C ARG A 51 3.88 -46.03 0.43
N ALA A 52 4.55 -47.17 0.58
CA ALA A 52 5.71 -47.27 1.46
C ALA A 52 6.89 -46.41 0.96
N ARG A 53 7.10 -46.33 -0.36
CA ARG A 53 8.12 -45.46 -0.97
C ARG A 53 7.74 -43.98 -0.89
N GLU A 54 6.47 -43.65 -1.14
CA GLU A 54 5.96 -42.28 -0.99
C GLU A 54 6.09 -41.81 0.47
N LEU A 55 5.83 -42.68 1.46
CA LEU A 55 6.04 -42.38 2.89
C LEU A 55 7.53 -42.21 3.25
N GLU A 56 8.44 -42.97 2.65
CA GLU A 56 9.89 -42.78 2.83
C GLU A 56 10.38 -41.48 2.20
N GLU A 57 9.95 -41.15 0.98
CA GLU A 57 10.28 -39.88 0.29
C GLU A 57 9.68 -38.67 1.03
N GLU A 58 8.46 -38.78 1.55
CA GLU A 58 7.84 -37.75 2.40
C GLU A 58 8.56 -37.59 3.73
N ALA A 59 9.04 -38.68 4.35
CA ALA A 59 9.83 -38.62 5.58
C ALA A 59 11.20 -37.96 5.36
N GLU A 60 11.88 -38.26 4.24
CA GLU A 60 13.15 -37.62 3.86
C GLU A 60 12.95 -36.14 3.52
N ALA A 61 11.88 -35.78 2.79
CA ALA A 61 11.51 -34.40 2.50
C ALA A 61 11.14 -33.62 3.77
N ALA A 62 10.43 -34.23 4.72
CA ALA A 62 10.09 -33.63 6.00
C ALA A 62 11.34 -33.38 6.87
N LEU A 63 12.31 -34.31 6.86
CA LEU A 63 13.59 -34.14 7.56
C LEU A 63 14.44 -33.02 6.95
N ALA A 64 14.46 -32.92 5.60
CA ALA A 64 15.12 -31.83 4.88
C ALA A 64 14.45 -30.47 5.15
N MET A 65 13.11 -30.42 5.15
CA MET A 65 12.35 -29.21 5.49
C MET A 65 12.54 -28.78 6.95
N GLN A 66 12.65 -29.70 7.91
CA GLN A 66 12.94 -29.35 9.31
C GLN A 66 14.33 -28.72 9.48
N SER A 67 15.34 -29.18 8.75
CA SER A 67 16.69 -28.61 8.80
C SER A 67 16.80 -27.22 8.16
N ALA A 68 16.10 -27.00 7.04
CA ALA A 68 16.01 -25.70 6.37
C ALA A 68 15.13 -24.71 7.16
N ALA A 69 14.01 -25.17 7.72
CA ALA A 69 13.14 -24.37 8.58
C ALA A 69 13.88 -23.90 9.83
N HIS A 70 14.72 -24.72 10.47
CA HIS A 70 15.42 -24.29 11.69
C HIS A 70 16.43 -23.14 11.44
N GLN A 71 17.12 -23.15 10.29
CA GLN A 71 18.03 -22.05 9.92
C GLN A 71 17.26 -20.79 9.47
N GLN A 72 16.16 -20.96 8.75
CA GLN A 72 15.35 -19.85 8.24
C GLN A 72 14.49 -19.22 9.35
N THR A 73 13.95 -20.00 10.30
CA THR A 73 13.24 -19.52 11.50
C THR A 73 14.16 -18.76 12.43
N THR A 74 15.46 -19.09 12.52
CA THR A 74 16.41 -18.33 13.36
C THR A 74 16.68 -16.94 12.78
N VAL A 75 16.87 -16.83 11.46
CA VAL A 75 17.09 -15.55 10.77
C VAL A 75 15.81 -14.70 10.76
N ILE A 76 14.65 -15.32 10.51
CA ILE A 76 13.35 -14.64 10.56
C ILE A 76 13.01 -14.23 11.99
N SER A 77 13.28 -15.07 13.00
CA SER A 77 13.03 -14.72 14.40
C SER A 77 13.90 -13.56 14.88
N GLN A 78 15.15 -13.46 14.41
CA GLN A 78 16.02 -12.31 14.68
C GLN A 78 15.53 -11.05 13.96
N ALA A 79 15.14 -11.14 12.69
CA ALA A 79 14.60 -10.02 11.93
C ALA A 79 13.28 -9.51 12.52
N VAL A 80 12.38 -10.42 12.91
CA VAL A 80 11.12 -10.11 13.59
C VAL A 80 11.38 -9.53 14.97
N ALA A 81 12.35 -10.04 15.73
CA ALA A 81 12.72 -9.47 17.03
C ALA A 81 13.29 -8.04 16.90
N ASP A 82 14.06 -7.75 15.85
CA ASP A 82 14.59 -6.41 15.59
C ASP A 82 13.53 -5.45 15.04
N GLU A 83 12.60 -5.94 14.22
CA GLU A 83 11.44 -5.18 13.76
C GLU A 83 10.46 -4.90 14.90
N MET A 84 10.22 -5.87 15.78
CA MET A 84 9.43 -5.69 17.01
C MET A 84 10.12 -4.70 17.95
N ARG A 85 11.44 -4.75 18.11
CA ARG A 85 12.19 -3.75 18.89
C ARG A 85 12.08 -2.35 18.29
N ASN A 86 12.18 -2.23 16.97
CA ASN A 86 12.03 -0.95 16.27
C ASN A 86 10.59 -0.43 16.32
N ALA A 87 9.60 -1.33 16.25
CA ALA A 87 8.19 -1.02 16.42
C ALA A 87 7.85 -0.65 17.86
N GLU A 88 8.52 -1.24 18.86
CA GLU A 88 8.37 -0.91 20.27
C GLU A 88 9.05 0.43 20.62
N ILE A 89 10.24 0.71 20.07
CA ILE A 89 10.88 2.03 20.13
C ILE A 89 10.02 3.08 19.43
N ALA A 90 9.44 2.74 18.28
CA ALA A 90 8.47 3.60 17.61
C ALA A 90 7.25 3.79 18.52
N ARG A 91 6.64 2.74 19.08
CA ARG A 91 5.45 2.82 19.92
C ARG A 91 5.66 3.57 21.24
N GLU A 92 6.82 3.44 21.87
CA GLU A 92 7.21 4.17 23.09
C GLU A 92 7.57 5.64 22.82
N ARG A 93 7.99 5.98 21.59
CA ARG A 93 8.36 7.35 21.20
C ARG A 93 7.39 8.01 20.21
N PHE A 94 6.34 7.31 19.80
CA PHE A 94 5.33 7.79 18.88
C PHE A 94 4.27 8.54 19.67
N LEU A 95 4.45 9.85 19.74
CA LEU A 95 3.34 10.77 19.92
C LEU A 95 2.65 10.94 18.57
N PRO A 96 1.38 10.53 18.42
CA PRO A 96 0.60 10.91 17.25
C PRO A 96 0.70 12.42 17.04
N PHE A 97 0.79 12.87 15.79
CA PHE A 97 0.75 14.29 15.48
C PHE A 97 -0.57 14.88 16.01
N GLY A 98 -0.48 15.77 17.01
CA GLY A 98 -1.63 16.35 17.72
C GLY A 98 -2.03 15.67 19.04
N ALA A 99 -1.35 14.59 19.46
CA ALA A 99 -1.51 14.08 20.82
C ALA A 99 -0.74 14.96 21.80
N VAL A 100 -1.48 15.61 22.71
CA VAL A 100 -0.87 16.23 23.89
C VAL A 100 -0.43 15.07 24.78
N ALA A 101 0.88 14.90 24.96
CA ALA A 101 1.39 14.06 26.04
C ALA A 101 0.70 14.53 27.33
N GLN A 102 -0.07 13.67 28.00
CA GLN A 102 -0.54 14.01 29.33
C GLN A 102 0.69 14.34 30.16
N ALA A 103 0.79 15.62 30.51
CA ALA A 103 1.96 16.22 31.07
C ALA A 103 2.26 15.59 32.44
N ASN A 104 3.21 14.67 32.47
CA ASN A 104 3.97 14.39 33.67
C ASN A 104 5.42 14.83 33.42
N ALA A 105 5.65 16.07 33.87
CA ALA A 105 6.88 16.62 34.41
C ALA A 105 8.16 16.64 33.54
N HIS A 106 8.67 17.87 33.35
CA HIS A 106 10.07 18.24 33.04
C HIS A 106 10.50 18.50 31.60
N TRP A 107 9.60 18.90 30.70
CA TRP A 107 10.02 19.70 29.54
C TRP A 107 9.82 21.18 29.86
N GLY A 108 10.94 21.89 29.97
CA GLY A 108 11.00 23.29 30.38
C GLY A 108 10.03 24.17 29.61
N THR A 109 9.49 25.13 30.35
CA THR A 109 8.69 26.29 29.94
C THR A 109 8.73 26.54 28.43
N LEU A 110 7.63 26.19 27.75
CA LEU A 110 7.31 26.70 26.42
C LEU A 110 7.29 28.23 26.51
N VAL A 111 8.34 28.86 26.01
CA VAL A 111 8.36 30.29 25.74
C VAL A 111 7.31 30.53 24.66
N THR A 112 6.14 31.02 25.07
CA THR A 112 5.18 31.64 24.16
C THR A 112 5.92 32.77 23.43
N PRO A 113 5.99 32.79 22.07
CA PRO A 113 6.49 33.97 21.41
C PRO A 113 5.47 35.08 21.68
N ALA A 114 5.93 36.10 22.40
CA ALA A 114 5.22 37.35 22.53
C ALA A 114 4.81 37.81 21.13
N THR A 115 3.58 38.31 21.03
CA THR A 115 3.01 39.02 19.88
C THR A 115 3.87 40.22 19.49
N GLY A 116 4.94 39.94 18.76
CA GLY A 116 5.87 40.91 18.20
C GLY A 116 6.55 40.29 17.00
N CYS A 117 6.18 40.73 15.80
CA CYS A 117 6.97 40.55 14.58
C CYS A 117 8.30 41.29 14.77
N ALA A 118 9.26 40.68 15.45
CA ALA A 118 10.66 40.96 15.23
C ALA A 118 11.12 39.97 14.16
N GLU A 119 11.52 40.48 12.99
CA GLU A 119 12.33 39.73 12.04
C GLU A 119 13.60 39.26 12.76
N THR A 120 13.56 38.08 13.37
CA THR A 120 14.75 37.36 13.78
C THR A 120 15.49 37.05 12.49
N ARG A 121 16.43 37.93 12.11
CA ARG A 121 17.38 37.66 11.03
C ARG A 121 17.99 36.29 11.31
N LEU A 122 17.68 35.31 10.48
CA LEU A 122 18.38 34.04 10.52
C LEU A 122 19.89 34.35 10.49
N PRO A 123 20.69 33.72 11.36
CA PRO A 123 22.12 33.98 11.42
C PRO A 123 22.74 33.77 10.04
N VAL A 124 23.87 34.43 9.76
CA VAL A 124 24.67 34.10 8.57
C VAL A 124 24.98 32.61 8.64
N ALA A 125 24.69 31.87 7.56
CA ALA A 125 24.98 30.45 7.49
C ALA A 125 26.45 30.23 7.88
N PRO A 126 26.76 29.42 8.91
CA PRO A 126 28.13 29.04 9.19
C PRO A 126 28.75 28.45 7.93
N GLU A 127 30.02 28.76 7.64
CA GLU A 127 30.67 28.33 6.39
C GLU A 127 30.70 26.79 6.22
N TRP A 128 30.61 26.04 7.32
CA TRP A 128 30.49 24.58 7.27
C TRP A 128 29.16 24.10 6.65
N LEU A 129 28.08 24.89 6.81
CA LEU A 129 26.75 24.53 6.33
C LEU A 129 26.66 24.63 4.79
N SER A 130 27.33 25.63 4.20
CA SER A 130 27.34 25.83 2.75
C SER A 130 28.33 24.95 1.98
N LYS A 131 29.28 24.28 2.67
CA LYS A 131 30.33 23.46 2.02
C LYS A 131 30.31 21.97 2.37
N LYS A 132 29.61 21.54 3.45
CA LYS A 132 29.71 20.16 3.97
C LYS A 132 28.39 19.47 4.29
N CYS A 133 27.24 20.12 4.09
CA CYS A 133 25.95 19.49 4.36
C CYS A 133 24.87 19.90 3.36
N GLY A 134 23.86 19.05 3.24
CA GLY A 134 22.61 19.36 2.54
C GLY A 134 21.42 19.07 3.45
N VAL A 135 20.29 19.71 3.18
CA VAL A 135 19.09 19.63 4.01
C VAL A 135 17.98 18.89 3.26
N ALA A 136 17.45 17.82 3.83
CA ALA A 136 16.22 17.19 3.33
C ALA A 136 15.04 17.67 4.18
N LEU A 137 14.05 18.29 3.55
CA LEU A 137 12.87 18.85 4.20
C LEU A 137 11.64 18.06 3.79
N ASP A 138 10.83 17.65 4.76
CA ASP A 138 9.46 17.23 4.46
C ASP A 138 8.64 18.43 3.98
N VAL A 139 7.50 18.16 3.35
CA VAL A 139 6.61 19.18 2.79
C VAL A 139 5.37 19.33 3.66
N ASP A 140 4.54 18.30 3.74
CA ASP A 140 3.28 18.37 4.49
C ASP A 140 3.52 18.34 6.00
N GLY A 141 3.00 19.34 6.71
CA GLY A 141 3.22 19.56 8.14
C GLY A 141 4.54 20.28 8.47
N VAL A 142 5.45 20.47 7.51
CA VAL A 142 6.75 21.15 7.72
C VAL A 142 6.86 22.45 6.95
N LEU A 143 6.60 22.43 5.64
CA LEU A 143 6.60 23.61 4.78
C LEU A 143 5.18 24.07 4.45
N ARG A 144 4.29 23.11 4.21
CA ARG A 144 2.88 23.31 3.84
C ARG A 144 1.98 22.78 4.94
N SER A 145 0.93 23.53 5.27
CA SER A 145 -0.19 23.10 6.10
C SER A 145 -1.50 23.31 5.34
N TRP A 146 -2.62 23.02 5.99
CA TRP A 146 -3.96 23.28 5.47
C TRP A 146 -4.68 24.29 6.35
N ALA A 147 -5.46 25.19 5.76
CA ALA A 147 -6.32 26.14 6.45
C ALA A 147 -7.71 26.15 5.80
N ALA A 148 -8.66 26.93 6.34
CA ALA A 148 -10.02 27.02 5.80
C ALA A 148 -10.05 27.43 4.31
N GLY A 149 -9.05 28.19 3.83
CA GLY A 149 -8.90 28.60 2.44
C GLY A 149 -8.07 27.66 1.56
N GLY A 150 -7.65 26.49 2.06
CA GLY A 150 -6.81 25.54 1.32
C GLY A 150 -5.37 25.46 1.85
N PRO A 151 -4.43 24.97 1.02
CA PRO A 151 -3.05 24.80 1.44
C PRO A 151 -2.36 26.13 1.66
N CYS A 152 -1.56 26.24 2.72
CA CYS A 152 -0.84 27.47 3.08
C CYS A 152 0.57 27.17 3.60
N ALA A 153 1.43 28.17 3.61
CA ALA A 153 2.77 28.06 4.19
C ALA A 153 2.71 27.88 5.71
N VAL A 154 3.52 26.95 6.23
CA VAL A 154 3.88 26.94 7.65
C VAL A 154 4.69 28.19 7.97
N HIS A 155 4.48 28.77 9.16
CA HIS A 155 5.20 29.96 9.59
C HIS A 155 6.72 29.77 9.48
N GLY A 156 7.39 30.68 8.76
CA GLY A 156 8.83 30.64 8.53
C GLY A 156 9.29 29.80 7.33
N ALA A 157 8.43 28.96 6.72
CA ALA A 157 8.83 28.07 5.61
C ALA A 157 9.45 28.82 4.42
N VAL A 158 8.75 29.85 3.93
CA VAL A 158 9.22 30.69 2.81
C VAL A 158 10.54 31.40 3.15
N HIS A 159 10.65 31.92 4.38
CA HIS A 159 11.86 32.61 4.83
C HIS A 159 13.06 31.65 4.87
N THR A 160 12.86 30.43 5.40
CA THR A 160 13.87 29.37 5.45
C THR A 160 14.34 28.97 4.05
N LEU A 161 13.41 28.69 3.12
CA LEU A 161 13.79 28.31 1.74
C LEU A 161 14.53 29.44 1.02
N ARG A 162 14.12 30.69 1.20
CA ARG A 162 14.85 31.86 0.65
C ARG A 162 16.23 32.01 1.26
N TRP A 163 16.39 31.73 2.55
CA TRP A 163 17.68 31.76 3.22
C TRP A 163 18.62 30.67 2.70
N LEU A 164 18.12 29.43 2.54
CA LEU A 164 18.90 28.32 1.97
C LEU A 164 19.41 28.67 0.57
N ASN A 165 18.52 29.18 -0.29
CA ASN A 165 18.87 29.65 -1.63
C ASN A 165 19.92 30.78 -1.61
N ARG A 166 19.71 31.82 -0.78
CA ARG A 166 20.64 32.97 -0.67
C ARG A 166 22.04 32.54 -0.24
N HIS A 167 22.13 31.57 0.66
CA HIS A 167 23.39 31.07 1.19
C HIS A 167 23.95 29.86 0.44
N ARG A 168 23.33 29.45 -0.68
CA ARG A 168 23.72 28.29 -1.50
C ARG A 168 23.90 27.02 -0.66
N VAL A 169 22.99 26.80 0.29
CA VAL A 169 22.93 25.55 1.06
C VAL A 169 22.10 24.56 0.27
N PRO A 170 22.65 23.42 -0.17
CA PRO A 170 21.90 22.42 -0.92
C PRO A 170 20.69 21.92 -0.12
N PHE A 171 19.54 21.82 -0.77
CA PHE A 171 18.36 21.26 -0.12
C PHE A 171 17.48 20.46 -1.08
N VAL A 172 16.70 19.56 -0.52
CA VAL A 172 15.73 18.75 -1.25
C VAL A 172 14.44 18.66 -0.45
N LEU A 173 13.31 18.78 -1.15
CA LEU A 173 11.97 18.53 -0.67
C LEU A 173 11.70 17.03 -0.82
N LEU A 174 11.75 16.30 0.29
CA LEU A 174 11.55 14.85 0.33
C LEU A 174 10.13 14.52 0.81
N THR A 175 9.25 14.20 -0.13
CA THR A 175 7.82 14.01 0.12
C THR A 175 7.34 12.59 -0.18
N ASN A 176 6.32 12.14 0.55
CA ASN A 176 5.58 10.93 0.24
C ASN A 176 4.41 11.15 -0.73
N VAL A 177 4.27 12.38 -1.24
CA VAL A 177 3.38 12.65 -2.38
C VAL A 177 3.95 11.98 -3.62
N CYS A 178 3.04 11.46 -4.44
CA CYS A 178 3.33 10.91 -5.76
C CYS A 178 2.12 11.11 -6.68
N GLY A 179 2.17 10.51 -7.88
CA GLY A 179 1.08 10.56 -8.85
C GLY A 179 1.14 11.78 -9.78
N MET A 180 2.16 12.61 -9.74
CA MET A 180 2.33 13.75 -10.65
C MET A 180 3.80 13.93 -11.04
N VAL A 181 4.08 14.72 -12.08
CA VAL A 181 5.46 15.06 -12.47
C VAL A 181 6.04 16.15 -11.56
N ALA A 182 7.37 16.24 -11.49
CA ALA A 182 8.06 17.11 -10.53
C ALA A 182 7.76 18.60 -10.78
N GLU A 183 7.56 18.98 -12.04
CA GLU A 183 7.22 20.33 -12.48
C GLU A 183 5.85 20.78 -11.96
N ASP A 184 4.86 19.89 -12.07
CA ASP A 184 3.52 20.16 -11.56
C ASP A 184 3.53 20.22 -10.02
N PHE A 185 4.29 19.33 -9.37
CA PHE A 185 4.40 19.32 -7.92
C PHE A 185 5.03 20.61 -7.41
N VAL A 186 6.15 21.03 -8.00
CA VAL A 186 6.82 22.27 -7.57
C VAL A 186 5.97 23.50 -7.86
N ALA A 187 5.18 23.51 -8.94
CA ALA A 187 4.21 24.57 -9.21
C ALA A 187 3.15 24.66 -8.10
N HIS A 188 2.57 23.52 -7.69
CA HIS A 188 1.62 23.47 -6.57
C HIS A 188 2.25 23.94 -5.25
N ILE A 189 3.49 23.53 -4.97
CA ILE A 189 4.18 23.94 -3.74
C ILE A 189 4.51 25.43 -3.75
N ASN A 190 5.06 25.97 -4.84
CA ASN A 190 5.34 27.40 -4.93
C ASN A 190 4.05 28.23 -4.82
N ASN A 191 2.94 27.78 -5.42
CA ASN A 191 1.64 28.45 -5.28
C ASN A 191 1.12 28.41 -3.82
N ALA A 192 1.29 27.30 -3.10
CA ALA A 192 0.88 27.20 -1.70
C ALA A 192 1.76 28.01 -0.75
N LEU A 193 3.06 28.12 -1.04
CA LEU A 193 4.02 28.78 -0.17
C LEU A 193 4.11 30.28 -0.42
N CYS A 194 4.13 30.70 -1.68
CA CYS A 194 4.36 32.08 -2.09
C CYS A 194 3.59 32.42 -3.38
N PRO A 195 2.24 32.47 -3.33
CA PRO A 195 1.39 32.62 -4.52
C PRO A 195 1.68 33.89 -5.34
N GLU A 196 2.03 35.00 -4.68
CA GLU A 196 2.37 36.28 -5.31
C GLU A 196 3.89 36.56 -5.33
N GLY A 197 4.71 35.57 -4.95
CA GLY A 197 6.15 35.74 -4.78
C GLY A 197 6.98 34.99 -5.81
N PRO A 198 8.30 35.26 -5.88
CA PRO A 198 9.21 34.45 -6.67
C PRO A 198 9.24 33.01 -6.13
N ALA A 199 9.34 32.06 -7.05
CA ALA A 199 9.48 30.64 -6.73
C ALA A 199 10.64 30.39 -5.74
N VAL A 200 10.40 29.53 -4.77
CA VAL A 200 11.37 29.18 -3.71
C VAL A 200 12.00 27.80 -3.91
N ALA A 201 11.42 26.99 -4.80
CA ALA A 201 11.92 25.69 -5.20
C ALA A 201 11.73 25.46 -6.72
N THR A 202 12.52 24.53 -7.26
CA THR A 202 12.43 24.04 -8.66
C THR A 202 12.25 22.52 -8.67
N ALA A 203 11.97 21.91 -9.82
CA ALA A 203 11.83 20.46 -9.95
C ALA A 203 13.08 19.70 -9.47
N ASP A 204 14.27 20.28 -9.66
CA ASP A 204 15.54 19.70 -9.18
C ASP A 204 15.62 19.63 -7.65
N HIS A 205 14.87 20.44 -6.94
CA HIS A 205 14.78 20.38 -5.49
C HIS A 205 13.81 19.30 -5.00
N VAL A 206 13.07 18.58 -5.85
CA VAL A 206 12.00 17.67 -5.42
C VAL A 206 12.40 16.20 -5.57
N VAL A 207 12.20 15.43 -4.50
CA VAL A 207 12.19 13.97 -4.53
C VAL A 207 10.84 13.48 -4.02
N MET A 208 10.05 12.93 -4.94
CA MET A 208 8.77 12.28 -4.66
C MET A 208 8.99 10.81 -4.32
N SER A 209 8.04 10.20 -3.62
CA SER A 209 8.21 8.82 -3.16
C SER A 209 8.29 7.79 -4.28
N SER A 210 7.65 8.05 -5.43
CA SER A 210 7.72 7.18 -6.61
C SER A 210 9.01 7.36 -7.41
N ASP A 211 9.82 8.40 -7.17
CA ASP A 211 11.00 8.66 -8.01
C ASP A 211 11.95 7.46 -8.16
N PRO A 212 12.26 6.69 -7.11
CA PRO A 212 13.12 5.53 -7.23
C PRO A 212 12.50 4.37 -8.03
N MET A 213 11.20 4.39 -8.32
CA MET A 213 10.56 3.33 -9.13
C MET A 213 11.10 3.31 -10.56
N ARG A 214 11.67 4.43 -11.05
CA ARG A 214 12.34 4.51 -12.35
C ARG A 214 13.46 3.49 -12.57
N TYR A 215 14.04 2.98 -11.48
CA TYR A 215 15.09 1.96 -11.56
C TYR A 215 14.53 0.56 -11.83
N LEU A 216 13.28 0.29 -11.43
CA LEU A 216 12.60 -0.99 -11.66
C LEU A 216 11.73 -0.95 -12.93
N ALA A 217 11.15 0.19 -13.27
CA ALA A 217 10.21 0.31 -14.39
C ALA A 217 10.69 -0.35 -15.70
N PRO A 218 11.97 -0.21 -16.12
CA PRO A 218 12.45 -0.84 -17.36
C PRO A 218 12.51 -2.37 -17.31
N THR A 219 12.53 -2.99 -16.13
CA THR A 219 12.54 -4.45 -15.98
C THR A 219 11.15 -5.06 -16.00
N LEU A 220 10.10 -4.24 -15.92
CA LEU A 220 8.70 -4.69 -15.93
C LEU A 220 8.17 -4.68 -17.37
N THR A 221 7.63 -5.81 -17.82
CA THR A 221 7.11 -5.97 -19.18
C THR A 221 5.59 -6.06 -19.18
N GLY A 222 4.92 -5.36 -20.10
CA GLY A 222 3.45 -5.35 -20.20
C GLY A 222 2.84 -4.05 -19.71
N ALA A 223 1.51 -3.96 -19.72
CA ALA A 223 0.82 -2.76 -19.24
C ALA A 223 0.91 -2.63 -17.72
N THR A 224 0.87 -1.40 -17.21
CA THR A 224 0.90 -1.15 -15.75
C THR A 224 -0.49 -0.73 -15.30
N LEU A 225 -1.11 -1.50 -14.41
CA LEU A 225 -2.35 -1.06 -13.76
C LEU A 225 -2.01 -0.06 -12.66
N VAL A 226 -2.69 1.07 -12.63
CA VAL A 226 -2.39 2.18 -11.73
C VAL A 226 -3.60 2.51 -10.87
N ALA A 227 -3.52 2.23 -9.57
CA ALA A 227 -4.46 2.77 -8.60
C ALA A 227 -3.99 4.18 -8.21
N GLY A 228 -4.61 5.19 -8.82
CA GLY A 228 -4.08 6.55 -8.90
C GLY A 228 -5.13 7.56 -9.36
N HIS A 229 -4.81 8.85 -9.26
CA HIS A 229 -5.55 9.91 -9.96
C HIS A 229 -5.00 10.13 -11.38
N PRO A 230 -5.72 10.82 -12.29
CA PRO A 230 -5.34 10.93 -13.69
C PRO A 230 -3.89 11.37 -14.01
N PRO A 231 -3.31 12.34 -13.29
CA PRO A 231 -1.88 12.70 -13.47
C PRO A 231 -0.88 11.54 -13.27
N SER A 232 -1.28 10.48 -12.55
CA SER A 232 -0.39 9.35 -12.24
C SER A 232 0.04 8.61 -13.50
N ARG A 233 -0.78 8.66 -14.55
CA ARG A 233 -0.48 8.05 -15.83
C ARG A 233 0.79 8.66 -16.44
N ALA A 234 0.83 9.99 -16.53
CA ALA A 234 1.95 10.72 -17.10
C ALA A 234 3.20 10.60 -16.21
N ALA A 235 3.02 10.64 -14.89
CA ALA A 235 4.11 10.48 -13.93
C ALA A 235 4.82 9.13 -14.07
N LEU A 236 4.07 8.02 -14.13
CA LEU A 236 4.65 6.69 -14.28
C LEU A 236 5.22 6.46 -15.68
N ALA A 237 4.59 7.01 -16.73
CA ALA A 237 5.14 6.97 -18.07
C ALA A 237 6.51 7.67 -18.14
N ALA A 238 6.65 8.84 -17.51
CA ALA A 238 7.91 9.57 -17.42
C ALA A 238 9.00 8.81 -16.62
N GLN A 239 8.59 7.91 -15.71
CA GLN A 239 9.50 7.02 -14.98
C GLN A 239 9.87 5.75 -15.76
N GLY A 240 9.30 5.54 -16.95
CA GLY A 240 9.60 4.39 -17.82
C GLY A 240 8.64 3.21 -17.70
N PHE A 241 7.50 3.36 -17.02
CA PHE A 241 6.50 2.30 -16.98
C PHE A 241 5.80 2.15 -18.34
N SER A 242 5.65 0.91 -18.78
CA SER A 242 4.98 0.59 -20.04
C SER A 242 3.46 0.69 -19.90
N ASN A 243 2.84 1.47 -20.79
CA ASN A 243 1.39 1.68 -20.91
C ASN A 243 0.65 1.76 -19.55
N PRO A 244 0.82 2.84 -18.78
CA PRO A 244 0.09 3.02 -17.54
C PRO A 244 -1.41 3.20 -17.81
N ILE A 245 -2.25 2.38 -17.18
CA ILE A 245 -3.71 2.41 -17.30
C ILE A 245 -4.29 2.58 -15.91
N LEU A 246 -5.18 3.56 -15.73
CA LEU A 246 -5.77 3.80 -14.42
C LEU A 246 -6.85 2.76 -14.13
N VAL A 247 -6.95 2.36 -12.88
CA VAL A 247 -8.05 1.53 -12.38
C VAL A 247 -9.41 2.15 -12.75
N SER A 248 -9.56 3.47 -12.58
CA SER A 248 -10.78 4.18 -12.95
C SER A 248 -11.16 4.00 -14.41
N ASP A 249 -10.20 4.05 -15.36
CA ASP A 249 -10.50 3.88 -16.78
C ASP A 249 -11.03 2.47 -17.08
N VAL A 250 -10.47 1.47 -16.40
CA VAL A 250 -10.89 0.07 -16.56
C VAL A 250 -12.29 -0.11 -16.00
N LEU A 251 -12.55 0.37 -14.78
CA LEU A 251 -13.88 0.24 -14.15
C LEU A 251 -14.97 1.03 -14.92
N ASP A 252 -14.61 2.14 -15.56
CA ASP A 252 -15.53 2.91 -16.40
C ASP A 252 -15.81 2.21 -17.75
N SER A 253 -14.81 1.52 -18.32
CA SER A 253 -14.94 0.82 -19.61
C SER A 253 -15.54 -0.58 -19.50
N PHE A 254 -15.37 -1.23 -18.35
CA PHE A 254 -15.74 -2.62 -18.04
C PHE A 254 -16.52 -2.68 -16.71
N PRO A 255 -17.75 -2.14 -16.66
CA PRO A 255 -18.54 -2.04 -15.44
C PRO A 255 -18.85 -3.39 -14.77
N GLU A 256 -18.78 -4.49 -15.52
CA GLU A 256 -18.90 -5.86 -15.01
C GLU A 256 -17.79 -6.25 -14.01
N LEU A 257 -16.62 -5.58 -14.06
CA LEU A 257 -15.53 -5.75 -13.10
C LEU A 257 -15.78 -5.01 -11.77
N ALA A 258 -16.86 -4.23 -11.68
CA ALA A 258 -17.21 -3.39 -10.53
C ALA A 258 -18.63 -3.70 -9.99
N PRO A 259 -18.94 -4.93 -9.58
CA PRO A 259 -20.30 -5.33 -9.22
C PRO A 259 -20.86 -4.60 -7.98
N LEU A 260 -19.98 -4.05 -7.14
CA LEU A 260 -20.36 -3.30 -5.93
C LEU A 260 -20.45 -1.78 -6.14
N ARG A 261 -20.05 -1.28 -7.32
CA ARG A 261 -20.13 0.15 -7.65
C ARG A 261 -21.59 0.58 -7.78
N ASP A 262 -21.95 1.78 -7.34
CA ASP A 262 -23.35 2.24 -7.44
C ASP A 262 -23.87 2.16 -8.88
N ALA A 263 -25.15 1.79 -9.06
CA ALA A 263 -25.75 1.67 -10.39
C ALA A 263 -25.68 2.98 -11.19
N GLU A 264 -25.76 4.14 -10.53
CA GLU A 264 -25.60 5.46 -11.15
C GLU A 264 -24.17 5.74 -11.63
N ARG A 265 -23.18 5.04 -11.06
CA ARG A 265 -21.75 5.13 -11.40
C ARG A 265 -21.29 4.01 -12.33
N ARG A 266 -22.15 3.01 -12.56
CA ARG A 266 -21.90 1.94 -13.54
C ARG A 266 -22.22 2.48 -14.93
N GLY A 267 -21.17 2.75 -15.70
CA GLY A 267 -21.30 3.08 -17.11
C GLY A 267 -21.85 1.93 -17.94
N THR A 268 -22.01 2.14 -19.24
CA THR A 268 -22.24 1.05 -20.20
C THR A 268 -20.90 0.52 -20.70
N PRO A 269 -20.74 -0.80 -20.90
CA PRO A 269 -19.50 -1.35 -21.44
C PRO A 269 -19.13 -0.67 -22.76
N THR A 270 -17.90 -0.15 -22.84
CA THR A 270 -17.40 0.55 -24.03
C THR A 270 -16.47 -0.32 -24.87
N ALA A 271 -16.05 -1.48 -24.34
CA ALA A 271 -15.18 -2.44 -25.00
C ALA A 271 -15.47 -3.87 -24.53
N ARG A 272 -14.90 -4.87 -25.23
CA ARG A 272 -14.93 -6.27 -24.79
C ARG A 272 -13.77 -6.53 -23.83
N LEU A 273 -13.98 -7.33 -22.77
CA LEU A 273 -12.90 -7.71 -21.83
C LEU A 273 -11.65 -8.27 -22.53
N SER A 274 -11.82 -8.96 -23.67
CA SER A 274 -10.71 -9.45 -24.50
C SER A 274 -9.78 -8.36 -25.05
N HIS A 275 -10.21 -7.09 -25.03
CA HIS A 275 -9.41 -5.94 -25.43
C HIS A 275 -8.54 -5.39 -24.28
N LEU A 276 -8.79 -5.79 -23.03
CA LEU A 276 -7.89 -5.45 -21.93
C LEU A 276 -6.51 -6.09 -22.17
N PRO A 277 -5.42 -5.31 -22.02
CA PRO A 277 -4.09 -5.86 -22.15
C PRO A 277 -3.79 -6.80 -20.98
N ALA A 278 -2.77 -7.64 -21.15
CA ALA A 278 -2.12 -8.29 -20.01
C ALA A 278 -1.40 -7.22 -19.18
N PHE A 279 -1.66 -7.21 -17.88
CA PHE A 279 -0.93 -6.35 -16.96
C PHE A 279 0.37 -7.05 -16.53
N GLY A 280 1.48 -6.34 -16.64
CA GLY A 280 2.79 -6.79 -16.19
C GLY A 280 3.09 -6.41 -14.76
N SER A 281 2.38 -5.43 -14.21
CA SER A 281 2.56 -4.93 -12.85
C SER A 281 1.36 -4.10 -12.39
N VAL A 282 1.26 -3.94 -11.08
CA VAL A 282 0.30 -3.03 -10.42
C VAL A 282 1.08 -1.99 -9.62
N VAL A 283 0.72 -0.73 -9.78
CA VAL A 283 1.26 0.40 -8.99
C VAL A 283 0.13 1.08 -8.22
N ILE A 284 0.24 1.09 -6.90
CA ILE A 284 -0.59 1.92 -6.02
C ILE A 284 0.13 3.26 -5.84
N ALA A 285 -0.32 4.27 -6.58
CA ALA A 285 0.23 5.62 -6.50
C ALA A 285 -0.50 6.42 -5.41
N THR A 286 -1.77 6.74 -5.65
CA THR A 286 -2.60 7.54 -4.74
C THR A 286 -4.03 7.04 -4.82
N THR A 287 -4.64 6.65 -3.70
CA THR A 287 -6.02 6.15 -3.69
C THR A 287 -6.78 6.83 -2.57
N LEU A 288 -7.50 7.88 -2.93
CA LEU A 288 -8.55 8.49 -2.10
C LEU A 288 -9.83 8.63 -2.93
N HIS A 289 -10.09 7.66 -3.80
CA HIS A 289 -11.37 7.57 -4.50
C HIS A 289 -12.44 7.08 -3.53
N CYS A 290 -13.68 7.53 -3.74
CA CYS A 290 -14.86 7.08 -3.01
C CYS A 290 -15.28 5.63 -3.39
N ASP A 291 -14.44 4.88 -4.12
CA ASP A 291 -14.75 3.58 -4.72
C ASP A 291 -13.67 2.52 -4.46
N ALA A 292 -12.95 2.65 -3.34
CA ALA A 292 -11.81 1.79 -2.99
C ALA A 292 -12.12 0.28 -3.04
N LEU A 293 -13.36 -0.13 -2.75
CA LEU A 293 -13.78 -1.53 -2.84
C LEU A 293 -13.70 -2.06 -4.28
N SER A 294 -14.20 -1.31 -5.25
CA SER A 294 -14.13 -1.70 -6.67
C SER A 294 -12.69 -1.66 -7.19
N GLU A 295 -11.88 -0.72 -6.69
CA GLU A 295 -10.45 -0.68 -7.01
C GLU A 295 -9.72 -1.91 -6.49
N ILE A 296 -9.95 -2.27 -5.22
CA ILE A 296 -9.35 -3.45 -4.59
C ILE A 296 -9.78 -4.72 -5.34
N GLN A 297 -11.06 -4.84 -5.73
CA GLN A 297 -11.53 -5.96 -6.55
C GLN A 297 -10.69 -6.11 -7.81
N LEU A 298 -10.57 -5.05 -8.62
CA LEU A 298 -9.80 -5.12 -9.87
C LEU A 298 -8.31 -5.39 -9.63
N VAL A 299 -7.72 -4.81 -8.57
CA VAL A 299 -6.33 -5.06 -8.22
C VAL A 299 -6.13 -6.53 -7.85
N VAL A 300 -7.01 -7.12 -7.04
CA VAL A 300 -6.96 -8.55 -6.70
C VAL A 300 -7.15 -9.42 -7.94
N ASP A 301 -8.09 -9.07 -8.83
CA ASP A 301 -8.30 -9.78 -10.10
C ASP A 301 -7.02 -9.82 -10.93
N VAL A 302 -6.32 -8.69 -11.07
CA VAL A 302 -5.06 -8.64 -11.82
C VAL A 302 -3.95 -9.41 -11.12
N LEU A 303 -3.81 -9.27 -9.80
CA LEU A 303 -2.77 -9.95 -9.01
C LEU A 303 -2.95 -11.48 -9.00
N THR A 304 -4.17 -11.98 -9.18
CA THR A 304 -4.48 -13.41 -9.21
C THR A 304 -4.75 -13.93 -10.63
N SER A 305 -4.66 -13.10 -11.66
CA SER A 305 -4.86 -13.53 -13.04
C SER A 305 -3.58 -14.15 -13.62
N PRO A 306 -3.61 -15.37 -14.19
CA PRO A 306 -2.44 -15.95 -14.86
C PRO A 306 -1.88 -15.00 -15.94
N GLY A 307 -0.61 -14.63 -15.81
CA GLY A 307 0.05 -13.66 -16.71
C GLY A 307 -0.60 -12.28 -16.74
N GLY A 308 -1.31 -11.88 -15.68
CA GLY A 308 -2.00 -10.60 -15.55
C GLY A 308 -3.16 -10.40 -16.54
N ARG A 309 -3.71 -11.48 -17.10
CA ARG A 309 -4.86 -11.44 -18.03
C ARG A 309 -6.16 -11.86 -17.35
N ILE A 310 -7.09 -10.93 -17.23
CA ILE A 310 -8.42 -11.18 -16.69
C ILE A 310 -9.22 -12.03 -17.68
N THR A 311 -9.27 -13.35 -17.44
CA THR A 311 -9.86 -14.35 -18.35
C THR A 311 -10.79 -15.34 -17.64
N GLY A 312 -11.11 -15.09 -16.37
CA GLY A 312 -11.92 -15.97 -15.50
C GLY A 312 -11.12 -17.08 -14.79
N ALA A 313 -9.90 -17.39 -15.25
CA ALA A 313 -8.97 -18.22 -14.51
C ALA A 313 -8.36 -17.43 -13.33
N VAL A 314 -8.28 -18.06 -12.16
CA VAL A 314 -7.75 -17.47 -10.93
C VAL A 314 -6.61 -18.34 -10.41
N SER A 315 -5.48 -17.72 -10.12
CA SER A 315 -4.31 -18.27 -9.46
C SER A 315 -4.47 -18.15 -7.95
N SER A 316 -4.04 -19.16 -7.21
CA SER A 316 -3.89 -19.08 -5.75
C SER A 316 -2.68 -18.24 -5.31
N GLU A 317 -1.78 -17.92 -6.24
CA GLU A 317 -0.58 -17.13 -6.00
C GLU A 317 -0.63 -15.79 -6.73
N GLN A 318 0.11 -14.81 -6.20
CA GLN A 318 0.34 -13.53 -6.85
C GLN A 318 1.15 -13.71 -8.14
N THR A 319 0.57 -13.29 -9.27
CA THR A 319 1.14 -13.53 -10.61
C THR A 319 1.92 -12.35 -11.18
N VAL A 320 1.71 -11.13 -10.65
CA VAL A 320 2.38 -9.92 -11.12
C VAL A 320 2.92 -9.08 -9.95
N PRO A 321 4.02 -8.33 -10.13
CA PRO A 321 4.56 -7.45 -9.10
C PRO A 321 3.57 -6.36 -8.65
N LEU A 322 3.49 -6.15 -7.33
CA LEU A 322 2.73 -5.08 -6.70
C LEU A 322 3.68 -4.05 -6.09
N LEU A 323 3.57 -2.81 -6.56
CA LEU A 323 4.36 -1.67 -6.10
C LEU A 323 3.47 -0.66 -5.38
N ILE A 324 3.97 -0.08 -4.30
CA ILE A 324 3.28 0.98 -3.56
C ILE A 324 4.19 2.20 -3.47
N ALA A 325 3.73 3.32 -4.03
CA ALA A 325 4.51 4.54 -4.09
C ALA A 325 4.53 5.29 -2.75
N ALA A 326 3.48 5.22 -1.95
CA ALA A 326 3.40 5.86 -0.64
C ALA A 326 2.63 4.98 0.34
N ASP A 327 3.05 4.95 1.60
CA ASP A 327 2.53 4.02 2.60
C ASP A 327 2.23 4.70 3.94
N ASP A 328 1.91 6.00 3.89
CA ASP A 328 1.55 6.75 5.09
C ASP A 328 0.16 6.33 5.56
N MET A 329 0.05 5.84 6.79
CA MET A 329 -1.25 5.53 7.41
C MET A 329 -2.09 6.78 7.63
N TYR A 330 -1.43 7.89 7.98
CA TYR A 330 -2.07 9.17 8.25
C TYR A 330 -1.33 10.31 7.57
N PHE A 331 -2.07 11.35 7.18
CA PHE A 331 -1.51 12.63 6.77
C PHE A 331 -2.18 13.81 7.50
N PRO A 332 -1.49 14.96 7.64
CA PRO A 332 -2.02 16.14 8.31
C PRO A 332 -3.33 16.65 7.68
N SER A 333 -4.24 17.15 8.51
CA SER A 333 -5.52 17.75 8.09
C SER A 333 -5.58 19.23 8.48
N ALA A 334 -6.69 19.89 8.14
CA ALA A 334 -6.98 21.26 8.59
C ALA A 334 -6.97 21.36 10.12
N PRO A 335 -6.63 22.54 10.69
CA PRO A 335 -6.71 22.81 12.12
C PRO A 335 -8.06 22.40 12.70
N GLY A 336 -8.03 21.72 13.84
CA GLY A 336 -9.23 21.21 14.52
C GLY A 336 -9.80 19.90 13.94
N ILE A 337 -9.21 19.37 12.87
CA ILE A 337 -9.60 18.07 12.29
C ILE A 337 -8.51 17.04 12.58
N ALA A 338 -8.90 15.85 13.05
CA ALA A 338 -7.98 14.75 13.26
C ALA A 338 -7.27 14.35 11.93
N PRO A 339 -6.05 13.81 11.96
CA PRO A 339 -5.35 13.31 10.78
C PRO A 339 -6.24 12.41 9.91
N ARG A 340 -6.07 12.47 8.59
CA ARG A 340 -6.86 11.67 7.63
C ARG A 340 -6.09 10.42 7.22
N LEU A 341 -6.83 9.36 6.90
CA LEU A 341 -6.25 8.11 6.41
C LEU A 341 -5.53 8.35 5.09
N GLY A 342 -4.28 7.94 5.01
CA GLY A 342 -3.46 8.02 3.81
C GLY A 342 -3.44 6.73 3.00
N PRO A 343 -2.58 6.65 1.98
CA PRO A 343 -2.42 5.47 1.12
C PRO A 343 -2.09 4.17 1.88
N GLY A 344 -1.46 4.25 3.07
CA GLY A 344 -1.21 3.07 3.91
C GLY A 344 -2.49 2.36 4.36
N CYS A 345 -3.60 3.09 4.53
CA CYS A 345 -4.89 2.47 4.82
C CYS A 345 -5.41 1.64 3.63
N TYR A 346 -5.18 2.10 2.41
CA TYR A 346 -5.54 1.33 1.21
C TYR A 346 -4.71 0.05 1.11
N ARG A 347 -3.41 0.12 1.40
CA ARG A 347 -2.56 -1.07 1.51
C ARG A 347 -3.13 -2.08 2.50
N GLU A 348 -3.49 -1.66 3.71
CA GLU A 348 -4.06 -2.55 4.73
C GLU A 348 -5.34 -3.24 4.25
N MET A 349 -6.26 -2.48 3.64
CA MET A 349 -7.48 -3.04 3.06
C MET A 349 -7.18 -4.06 1.96
N LEU A 350 -6.28 -3.72 1.03
CA LEU A 350 -5.88 -4.60 -0.06
C LEU A 350 -5.21 -5.89 0.47
N CYS A 351 -4.28 -5.78 1.42
CA CYS A 351 -3.58 -6.92 2.00
C CYS A 351 -4.55 -7.87 2.68
N SER A 352 -5.46 -7.33 3.50
CA SER A 352 -6.46 -8.12 4.22
C SER A 352 -7.40 -8.86 3.26
N VAL A 353 -7.89 -8.20 2.21
CA VAL A 353 -8.74 -8.83 1.20
C VAL A 353 -7.95 -9.89 0.41
N PHE A 354 -6.74 -9.57 -0.04
CA PHE A 354 -5.91 -10.49 -0.82
C PHE A 354 -5.58 -11.76 -0.03
N GLU A 355 -5.18 -11.63 1.24
CA GLU A 355 -4.88 -12.76 2.11
C GLU A 355 -6.13 -13.61 2.39
N SER A 356 -7.28 -12.97 2.60
CA SER A 356 -8.55 -13.68 2.77
C SER A 356 -8.95 -14.49 1.53
N VAL A 357 -8.57 -14.03 0.33
CA VAL A 357 -8.89 -14.68 -0.94
C VAL A 357 -7.88 -15.79 -1.30
N THR A 358 -6.59 -15.56 -1.06
CA THR A 358 -5.51 -16.45 -1.53
C THR A 358 -4.94 -17.35 -0.44
N GLY A 359 -5.18 -17.04 0.84
CA GLY A 359 -4.60 -17.72 1.98
C GLY A 359 -3.18 -17.26 2.35
N ALA A 360 -2.61 -16.27 1.63
CA ALA A 360 -1.29 -15.72 1.90
C ALA A 360 -1.24 -14.20 1.67
N PRO A 361 -0.42 -13.44 2.42
CA PRO A 361 -0.29 -12.00 2.19
C PRO A 361 0.39 -11.71 0.84
N PRO A 362 0.06 -10.58 0.19
CA PRO A 362 0.71 -10.21 -1.07
C PRO A 362 2.17 -9.80 -0.84
N VAL A 363 3.02 -10.09 -1.81
CA VAL A 363 4.40 -9.60 -1.87
C VAL A 363 4.40 -8.18 -2.44
N ILE A 364 4.79 -7.22 -1.61
CA ILE A 364 4.75 -5.79 -1.92
C ILE A 364 6.16 -5.20 -1.98
N THR A 365 6.45 -4.46 -3.06
CA THR A 365 7.60 -3.55 -3.11
C THR A 365 7.14 -2.13 -2.81
N ALA A 366 7.36 -1.67 -1.58
CA ALA A 366 6.94 -0.35 -1.15
C ALA A 366 8.08 0.69 -1.26
N TYR A 367 7.69 1.94 -1.53
CA TYR A 367 8.57 3.10 -1.69
C TYR A 367 8.16 4.22 -0.72
N GLY A 368 8.85 5.37 -0.81
CA GLY A 368 8.67 6.49 0.11
C GLY A 368 9.32 6.30 1.48
N LYS A 369 9.29 7.36 2.28
CA LYS A 369 9.70 7.36 3.68
C LYS A 369 8.86 6.34 4.48
N PRO A 370 9.43 5.67 5.49
CA PRO A 370 10.79 5.81 6.03
C PRO A 370 11.84 4.96 5.31
N ARG A 371 11.56 4.42 4.12
CA ARG A 371 12.43 3.43 3.48
C ARG A 371 13.74 4.05 3.01
N ARG A 372 14.83 3.30 3.17
CA ARG A 372 16.19 3.73 2.83
C ARG A 372 16.31 4.26 1.40
N ILE A 373 15.58 3.68 0.45
CA ILE A 373 15.65 4.08 -0.96
C ILE A 373 15.27 5.55 -1.18
N ALA A 374 14.30 6.08 -0.44
CA ALA A 374 13.89 7.48 -0.53
C ALA A 374 15.03 8.42 -0.10
N PHE A 375 15.74 8.07 0.98
CA PHE A 375 16.88 8.85 1.47
C PHE A 375 18.13 8.71 0.58
N VAL A 376 18.32 7.56 -0.07
CA VAL A 376 19.38 7.39 -1.08
C VAL A 376 19.13 8.31 -2.28
N GLU A 377 17.89 8.40 -2.74
CA GLU A 377 17.51 9.29 -3.84
C GLU A 377 17.66 10.77 -3.46
N ALA A 378 17.22 11.15 -2.25
CA ALA A 378 17.45 12.47 -1.68
C ALA A 378 18.95 12.83 -1.63
N ARG A 379 19.78 11.90 -1.15
CA ARG A 379 21.25 12.09 -1.12
C ARG A 379 21.83 12.26 -2.52
N LYS A 380 21.43 11.44 -3.49
CA LYS A 380 21.88 11.58 -4.88
C LYS A 380 21.54 12.97 -5.43
N ARG A 381 20.32 13.46 -5.17
CA ARG A 381 19.91 14.79 -5.62
C ARG A 381 20.74 15.90 -4.97
N LEU A 382 20.94 15.83 -3.65
CA LEU A 382 21.77 16.80 -2.92
C LEU A 382 23.22 16.84 -3.41
N LEU A 383 23.80 15.69 -3.78
CA LEU A 383 25.15 15.62 -4.31
C LEU A 383 25.30 16.14 -5.75
N GLY A 384 24.19 16.29 -6.47
CA GLY A 384 24.16 16.84 -7.82
C GLY A 384 23.96 18.36 -7.89
N GLN A 385 23.74 19.03 -6.76
CA GLN A 385 23.50 20.47 -6.66
C GLN A 385 24.78 21.30 -6.50
#